data_AF-A0A6P0YM51-F1
#
_entry.id   AF-A0A6P0YM51-F1
#
_cell.length_a   1.000
_cell.length_b   1.000
_cell.length_c   1.000
_cell.angle_alpha   90.00
_cell.angle_beta   90.00
_cell.angle_gamma   90.00
#
_symmetry.space_group_name_H-M   'P 1'
#
loop_
_entity.id
_entity.type
_entity.pdbx_description
1 polymer ?
#
loop_
_entity_poly.entity_id
_entity_poly.type
_entity_poly.pdbx_seq_one_letter_code
_entity_poly.pdbx_strand_id
1 'polypeptide(L)'
;MKKTNKPTSEIAKEILENDNREREAIAILLDKHIGKDDRLLVQKTMMGNTEAYIGSVTLEWLDSRVRFASQLPLFRQKFDMETDNIIRDAETIDEIQQRPLDWSRQAPLTLYLATRKAHKFPAVLVVISPSWVDNPKAEEWNKNGEANKSATDFFPLDSEGKVGLLDLRLEVAVFALDGQHRLMGIQGLMELIKTGRLPRYNKQKKPVGAAITIDDLTEIHHIELPELQKLAYEQIGIEFIPAVVEGETRAQARRRVRSVFAHVNLTAVKLSKGQLALLNEDDGFAIVARKIAIYHHILKERDGRNPRVNWDSATVAAKSTVLTTLQALQEMSERYLKPRYPHWKPSDRGLIPMRPEEEELEEGVKEFMEFWDYLASLPSYLRL
;
A
#
# COMPACT_ATOMS: atom_id res chain seq x y z
N MET A 1 11.42 64.70 -21.33
CA MET A 1 11.54 63.34 -20.76
C MET A 1 10.37 62.49 -21.25
N LYS A 2 10.56 61.70 -22.32
CA LYS A 2 9.52 60.77 -22.80
C LYS A 2 9.60 59.50 -21.94
N LYS A 3 8.58 59.25 -21.10
CA LYS A 3 8.35 57.92 -20.52
C LYS A 3 8.03 56.97 -21.67
N THR A 4 8.98 56.13 -22.04
CA THR A 4 8.77 55.01 -22.95
C THR A 4 7.89 53.99 -22.24
N ASN A 5 6.59 53.97 -22.58
CA ASN A 5 5.71 52.87 -22.23
C ASN A 5 6.23 51.61 -22.94
N LYS A 6 6.94 50.74 -22.21
CA LYS A 6 7.21 49.37 -22.69
C LYS A 6 5.86 48.72 -23.03
N PRO A 7 5.66 48.19 -24.24
CA PRO A 7 4.42 47.50 -24.59
C PRO A 7 4.20 46.34 -23.61
N THR A 8 2.95 46.12 -23.20
CA THR A 8 2.54 45.13 -22.18
C THR A 8 3.07 43.72 -22.47
N SER A 9 3.32 43.37 -23.73
CA SER A 9 3.93 42.12 -24.15
C SER A 9 5.41 41.96 -23.77
N GLU A 10 6.18 43.05 -23.72
CA GLU A 10 7.58 43.02 -23.28
C GLU A 10 7.67 42.87 -21.76
N ILE A 11 6.80 43.54 -21.01
CA ILE A 11 6.70 43.40 -19.55
C ILE A 11 6.29 41.96 -19.19
N ALA A 12 5.32 41.38 -19.91
CA ALA A 12 4.90 39.99 -19.70
C ALA A 12 6.02 38.98 -19.99
N LYS A 13 6.84 39.21 -21.03
CA LYS A 13 8.02 38.39 -21.32
C LYS A 13 9.09 38.50 -20.23
N GLU A 14 9.37 39.71 -19.76
CA GLU A 14 10.35 39.97 -18.71
C GLU A 14 9.94 39.33 -17.37
N ILE A 15 8.64 39.36 -17.04
CA ILE A 15 8.08 38.64 -15.88
C ILE A 15 8.28 37.12 -16.06
N LEU A 16 7.93 36.57 -17.22
CA LEU A 16 8.06 35.12 -17.47
C LEU A 16 9.52 34.65 -17.43
N GLU A 17 10.46 35.44 -17.96
CA GLU A 17 11.89 35.15 -17.89
C GLU A 17 12.42 35.19 -16.46
N ASN A 18 11.96 36.14 -15.64
CA ASN A 18 12.34 36.21 -14.23
C ASN A 18 11.75 35.03 -13.44
N ASP A 19 10.47 34.69 -13.64
CA ASP A 19 9.84 33.51 -13.03
C ASP A 19 10.60 32.21 -13.38
N ASN A 20 11.05 32.07 -14.62
CA ASN A 20 11.84 30.92 -15.03
C ASN A 20 13.20 30.88 -14.33
N ARG A 21 13.91 32.01 -14.22
CA ARG A 21 15.19 32.10 -13.50
C ARG A 21 15.02 31.79 -12.00
N GLU A 22 13.95 32.27 -11.37
CA GLU A 22 13.65 31.97 -9.98
C GLU A 22 13.40 30.47 -9.76
N ARG A 23 12.62 29.83 -10.66
CA ARG A 23 12.41 28.38 -10.62
C ARG A 23 13.69 27.59 -10.83
N GLU A 24 14.53 27.98 -11.78
CA GLU A 24 15.85 27.36 -12.01
C GLU A 24 16.75 27.50 -10.78
N ALA A 25 16.77 28.67 -10.14
CA ALA A 25 17.53 28.89 -8.92
C ALA A 25 17.05 27.98 -7.78
N ILE A 26 15.72 27.83 -7.60
CA ILE A 26 15.14 26.91 -6.63
C ILE A 26 15.55 25.47 -6.93
N ALA A 27 15.46 25.02 -8.19
CA ALA A 27 15.84 23.66 -8.58
C ALA A 27 17.32 23.36 -8.27
N ILE A 28 18.23 24.26 -8.66
CA ILE A 28 19.67 24.11 -8.39
C ILE A 28 19.96 24.06 -6.89
N LEU A 29 19.28 24.89 -6.09
CA LEU A 29 19.45 24.90 -4.64
C LEU A 29 18.90 23.61 -4.01
N LEU A 30 17.74 23.13 -4.46
CA LEU A 30 17.17 21.87 -4.00
C LEU A 30 18.07 20.68 -4.36
N ASP A 31 18.56 20.58 -5.59
CA ASP A 31 19.47 19.51 -6.03
C ASP A 31 20.77 19.47 -5.21
N LYS A 32 21.21 20.62 -4.69
CA LYS A 32 22.38 20.69 -3.80
C LYS A 32 22.12 20.03 -2.44
N HIS A 33 20.86 19.96 -1.99
CA HIS A 33 20.46 19.56 -0.64
C HIS A 33 19.67 18.26 -0.56
N ILE A 34 18.87 17.93 -1.58
CA ILE A 34 18.07 16.69 -1.65
C ILE A 34 19.00 15.50 -1.89
N GLY A 35 18.78 14.40 -1.15
CA GLY A 35 19.50 13.14 -1.37
C GLY A 35 20.93 13.10 -0.84
N LYS A 36 21.43 14.18 -0.23
CA LYS A 36 22.71 14.16 0.51
C LYS A 36 22.47 13.78 1.97
N ASP A 37 23.41 12.99 2.51
CA ASP A 37 23.50 12.66 3.94
C ASP A 37 22.19 12.12 4.55
N ASP A 38 21.44 11.31 3.79
CA ASP A 38 20.12 10.77 4.20
C ASP A 38 19.10 11.83 4.64
N ARG A 39 19.16 13.03 4.07
CA ARG A 39 18.14 14.05 4.28
C ARG A 39 17.02 13.90 3.28
N LEU A 40 15.81 13.81 3.80
CA LEU A 40 14.61 13.65 3.00
C LEU A 40 13.85 14.96 2.89
N LEU A 41 13.48 15.37 1.67
CA LEU A 41 12.51 16.45 1.49
C LEU A 41 11.14 15.96 1.96
N VAL A 42 10.55 16.67 2.91
CA VAL A 42 9.25 16.33 3.50
C VAL A 42 8.37 17.55 3.66
N GLN A 43 7.06 17.29 3.69
CA GLN A 43 6.08 18.24 4.20
C GLN A 43 5.76 17.91 5.65
N LYS A 44 5.90 18.89 6.53
CA LYS A 44 5.45 18.83 7.91
C LYS A 44 3.92 18.96 7.95
N THR A 45 3.28 18.09 8.71
CA THR A 45 1.82 18.04 8.89
C THR A 45 1.46 17.96 10.37
N MET A 46 0.26 18.44 10.69
CA MET A 46 -0.31 18.39 12.03
C MET A 46 -1.76 17.94 11.91
N MET A 47 -2.07 16.76 12.47
CA MET A 47 -3.44 16.25 12.53
C MET A 47 -3.84 16.01 13.98
N GLY A 48 -4.76 16.83 14.49
CA GLY A 48 -5.03 16.90 15.92
C GLY A 48 -3.78 17.34 16.67
N ASN A 49 -3.30 16.51 17.60
CA ASN A 49 -2.07 16.74 18.35
C ASN A 49 -0.89 15.88 17.85
N THR A 50 -1.02 15.28 16.66
CA THR A 50 0.02 14.41 16.09
C THR A 50 0.74 15.17 14.99
N GLU A 51 2.00 15.49 15.26
CA GLU A 51 2.95 15.96 14.25
C GLU A 51 3.45 14.77 13.41
N ALA A 52 3.50 14.96 12.09
CA ALA A 52 4.03 13.98 11.16
C ALA A 52 4.75 14.65 9.98
N TYR A 53 5.58 13.89 9.28
CA TYR A 53 6.35 14.35 8.12
C TYR A 53 6.10 13.42 6.94
N ILE A 54 5.62 13.95 5.82
CA ILE A 54 5.26 13.16 4.64
C ILE A 54 6.27 13.40 3.54
N GLY A 55 6.78 12.32 2.94
CA GLY A 55 7.69 12.37 1.81
C GLY A 55 7.62 11.11 0.95
N SER A 56 8.65 10.88 0.14
CA SER A 56 8.78 9.69 -0.71
C SER A 56 10.21 9.18 -0.72
N VAL A 57 10.38 7.86 -0.65
CA VAL A 57 11.69 7.19 -0.65
C VAL A 57 11.72 6.10 -1.71
N THR A 58 12.91 5.69 -2.15
CA THR A 58 13.06 4.54 -3.05
C THR A 58 12.72 3.23 -2.33
N LEU A 59 12.34 2.19 -3.08
CA LEU A 59 12.11 0.87 -2.50
C LEU A 59 13.39 0.30 -1.84
N GLU A 60 14.55 0.56 -2.45
CA GLU A 60 15.86 0.19 -1.89
C GLU A 60 16.16 0.92 -0.57
N TRP A 61 15.85 2.22 -0.50
CA TRP A 61 15.99 2.97 0.75
C TRP A 61 15.09 2.39 1.84
N LEU A 62 13.85 2.03 1.49
CA LEU A 62 12.91 1.44 2.44
C LEU A 62 13.41 0.10 3.00
N ASP A 63 13.91 -0.80 2.14
CA ASP A 63 14.53 -2.08 2.52
C ASP A 63 15.71 -1.87 3.48
N SER A 64 16.62 -0.97 3.12
CA SER A 64 17.85 -0.76 3.87
C SER A 64 17.62 -0.05 5.21
N ARG A 65 16.68 0.89 5.30
CA ARG A 65 16.51 1.80 6.45
C ARG A 65 15.38 1.48 7.39
N VAL A 66 14.31 0.83 6.92
CA VAL A 66 13.13 0.58 7.74
C VAL A 66 13.16 -0.83 8.32
N ARG A 67 12.79 -0.94 9.59
CA ARG A 67 12.66 -2.19 10.34
C ARG A 67 11.20 -2.45 10.72
N PHE A 68 10.89 -3.67 11.14
CA PHE A 68 9.53 -4.02 11.55
C PHE A 68 9.17 -3.40 12.90
N ALA A 69 7.88 -3.16 13.16
CA ALA A 69 7.43 -2.56 14.43
C ALA A 69 7.78 -3.43 15.66
N SER A 70 7.96 -4.74 15.48
CA SER A 70 8.47 -5.65 16.51
C SER A 70 9.84 -5.21 17.02
N GLN A 71 10.68 -4.61 16.17
CA GLN A 71 12.02 -4.20 16.57
C GLN A 71 12.05 -2.84 17.27
N LEU A 72 10.92 -2.12 17.33
CA LEU A 72 10.83 -0.80 17.98
C LEU A 72 11.05 -0.95 19.50
N PRO A 73 12.10 -0.35 20.10
CA PRO A 73 12.40 -0.63 21.50
C PRO A 73 11.42 0.01 22.49
N LEU A 74 10.66 1.02 22.06
CA LEU A 74 9.51 1.57 22.79
C LEU A 74 8.44 0.49 23.11
N PHE A 75 8.42 -0.60 22.33
CA PHE A 75 7.51 -1.73 22.49
C PHE A 75 8.17 -3.01 23.00
N ARG A 76 9.44 -2.98 23.45
CA ARG A 76 10.19 -4.18 23.85
C ARG A 76 9.43 -5.05 24.87
N GLN A 77 8.80 -6.09 24.33
CA GLN A 77 8.42 -7.34 24.97
C GLN A 77 9.36 -8.43 24.42
N LYS A 78 9.30 -9.65 24.95
CA LYS A 78 10.14 -10.76 24.47
C LYS A 78 9.79 -11.08 23.01
N PHE A 79 10.75 -10.97 22.08
CA PHE A 79 10.58 -11.33 20.67
C PHE A 79 11.30 -12.63 20.34
N ASP A 80 10.80 -13.33 19.32
CA ASP A 80 11.48 -14.43 18.66
C ASP A 80 12.38 -13.87 17.54
N MET A 81 13.71 -14.03 17.70
CA MET A 81 14.71 -13.51 16.77
C MET A 81 14.68 -14.21 15.40
N GLU A 82 14.11 -15.41 15.28
CA GLU A 82 14.04 -16.12 13.99
C GLU A 82 12.86 -15.62 13.15
N THR A 83 11.71 -15.42 13.78
CA THR A 83 10.44 -15.13 13.08
C THR A 83 10.06 -13.64 13.04
N ASP A 84 10.76 -12.81 13.83
CA ASP A 84 10.46 -11.40 14.07
C ASP A 84 9.03 -11.16 14.58
N ASN A 85 8.50 -12.13 15.33
CA ASN A 85 7.19 -12.08 15.96
C ASN A 85 7.32 -11.96 17.49
N ILE A 86 6.25 -11.47 18.13
CA ILE A 86 6.16 -11.33 19.60
C ILE A 86 5.88 -12.70 20.25
N ILE A 87 6.61 -13.02 21.34
CA ILE A 87 6.34 -14.18 22.20
C ILE A 87 5.17 -13.85 23.12
N ARG A 88 4.12 -14.68 23.13
CA ARG A 88 2.91 -14.45 23.93
C ARG A 88 3.07 -15.06 25.32
N ASP A 89 3.23 -14.24 26.37
CA ASP A 89 3.12 -14.65 27.78
C ASP A 89 2.01 -13.88 28.53
N ALA A 90 1.70 -14.27 29.78
CA ALA A 90 0.60 -13.72 30.56
C ALA A 90 0.73 -12.21 30.89
N GLU A 91 1.96 -11.68 30.88
CA GLU A 91 2.25 -10.24 31.05
C GLU A 91 2.12 -9.48 29.71
N THR A 92 2.15 -10.20 28.58
CA THR A 92 2.04 -9.65 27.23
C THR A 92 0.58 -9.35 26.83
N ILE A 93 -0.41 -9.96 27.49
CA ILE A 93 -1.82 -10.02 27.02
C ILE A 93 -2.49 -8.64 26.92
N ASP A 94 -2.29 -7.75 27.90
CA ASP A 94 -2.81 -6.37 27.85
C ASP A 94 -2.05 -5.48 26.86
N GLU A 95 -0.92 -5.98 26.36
CA GLU A 95 -0.02 -5.24 25.47
C GLU A 95 -0.09 -5.69 23.99
N ILE A 96 -0.88 -6.72 23.66
CA ILE A 96 -1.04 -7.25 22.29
C ILE A 96 -2.00 -6.38 21.48
N GLN A 97 -1.44 -5.42 20.74
CA GLN A 97 -2.07 -4.86 19.56
C GLN A 97 -1.01 -4.70 18.47
N GLN A 98 -0.44 -5.80 17.99
CA GLN A 98 0.20 -5.85 16.67
C GLN A 98 -0.33 -7.08 15.95
N ARG A 99 -0.68 -6.94 14.66
CA ARG A 99 -0.98 -8.09 13.81
C ARG A 99 0.35 -8.83 13.59
N PRO A 100 0.45 -10.13 13.91
CA PRO A 100 1.68 -10.87 13.65
C PRO A 100 2.02 -10.80 12.16
N LEU A 101 3.31 -10.77 11.85
CA LEU A 101 3.75 -10.83 10.47
C LEU A 101 3.29 -12.16 9.87
N ASP A 102 2.70 -12.10 8.68
CA ASP A 102 2.28 -13.29 7.95
C ASP A 102 3.23 -13.47 6.78
N TRP A 103 4.30 -14.22 7.00
CA TRP A 103 5.36 -14.45 6.02
C TRP A 103 4.88 -15.16 4.75
N SER A 104 3.72 -15.84 4.79
CA SER A 104 3.11 -16.40 3.57
C SER A 104 2.65 -15.34 2.57
N ARG A 105 2.56 -14.07 3.00
CA ARG A 105 2.23 -12.94 2.12
C ARG A 105 3.44 -12.35 1.39
N GLN A 106 4.67 -12.71 1.74
CA GLN A 106 5.87 -12.12 1.13
C GLN A 106 5.90 -12.38 -0.36
N ALA A 107 5.93 -13.65 -0.77
CA ALA A 107 6.02 -14.02 -2.18
C ALA A 107 4.90 -13.40 -3.04
N PRO A 108 3.61 -13.45 -2.65
CA PRO A 108 2.56 -12.78 -3.42
C PRO A 108 2.74 -11.27 -3.56
N LEU A 109 3.24 -10.57 -2.53
CA LEU A 109 3.47 -9.13 -2.56
C LEU A 109 4.71 -8.77 -3.40
N THR A 110 5.76 -9.57 -3.34
CA THR A 110 6.94 -9.43 -4.20
C THR A 110 6.55 -9.60 -5.67
N LEU A 111 5.83 -10.68 -5.99
CA LEU A 111 5.36 -10.96 -7.34
C LEU A 111 4.38 -9.90 -7.84
N TYR A 112 3.55 -9.32 -6.97
CA TYR A 112 2.71 -8.19 -7.33
C TYR A 112 3.55 -6.99 -7.82
N LEU A 113 4.62 -6.62 -7.11
CA LEU A 113 5.51 -5.55 -7.54
C LEU A 113 6.23 -5.91 -8.85
N ALA A 114 6.76 -7.13 -8.93
CA ALA A 114 7.53 -7.56 -10.09
C ALA A 114 6.67 -7.64 -11.37
N THR A 115 5.46 -8.21 -11.28
CA THR A 115 4.70 -8.64 -12.46
C THR A 115 3.65 -7.67 -12.95
N ARG A 116 3.25 -6.69 -12.13
CA ARG A 116 2.13 -5.81 -12.48
C ARG A 116 2.61 -4.48 -13.00
N LYS A 117 2.18 -4.13 -14.20
CA LYS A 117 2.49 -2.82 -14.82
C LYS A 117 1.97 -1.64 -14.01
N ALA A 118 0.82 -1.80 -13.35
CA ALA A 118 0.17 -0.75 -12.54
C ALA A 118 0.30 -1.02 -11.03
N HIS A 119 1.40 -1.64 -10.57
CA HIS A 119 1.59 -1.85 -9.14
C HIS A 119 1.66 -0.50 -8.40
N LYS A 120 1.00 -0.41 -7.24
CA LYS A 120 1.13 0.74 -6.36
C LYS A 120 0.76 0.38 -4.93
N PHE A 121 1.76 0.35 -4.06
CA PHE A 121 1.49 0.30 -2.63
C PHE A 121 1.06 1.67 -2.09
N PRO A 122 0.09 1.71 -1.15
CA PRO A 122 -0.17 2.92 -0.40
C PRO A 122 1.06 3.34 0.42
N ALA A 123 1.04 4.53 1.00
CA ALA A 123 2.13 5.02 1.84
C ALA A 123 2.32 4.17 3.11
N VAL A 124 3.55 4.04 3.57
CA VAL A 124 3.88 3.36 4.84
C VAL A 124 3.98 4.38 5.97
N LEU A 125 3.44 4.04 7.14
CA LEU A 125 3.54 4.86 8.35
C LEU A 125 4.67 4.32 9.21
N VAL A 126 5.65 5.17 9.53
CA VAL A 126 6.86 4.77 10.25
C VAL A 126 7.11 5.65 11.48
N VAL A 127 7.76 5.09 12.50
CA VAL A 127 8.28 5.83 13.65
C VAL A 127 9.76 6.11 13.47
N ILE A 128 10.15 7.35 13.72
CA ILE A 128 11.55 7.75 13.88
C ILE A 128 11.92 7.64 15.35
N SER A 129 12.92 6.82 15.67
CA SER A 129 13.37 6.56 17.04
C SER A 129 14.90 6.58 17.13
N PRO A 130 15.50 7.74 17.44
CA PRO A 130 16.92 7.84 17.75
C PRO A 130 17.29 7.00 18.98
N SER A 131 18.57 6.66 19.10
CA SER A 131 19.09 5.81 20.19
C SER A 131 18.83 6.36 21.61
N TRP A 132 18.78 7.68 21.78
CA TRP A 132 18.55 8.33 23.07
C TRP A 132 17.13 8.08 23.65
N VAL A 133 16.14 7.81 22.79
CA VAL A 133 14.73 7.61 23.19
C VAL A 133 14.59 6.46 24.19
N ASP A 134 15.41 5.43 24.03
CA ASP A 134 15.40 4.25 24.89
C ASP A 134 16.48 4.26 25.97
N ASN A 135 17.24 5.35 26.09
CA ASN A 135 18.19 5.57 27.16
C ASN A 135 17.62 6.58 28.18
N PRO A 136 17.07 6.14 29.33
CA PRO A 136 16.51 7.04 30.33
C PRO A 136 17.52 8.00 30.97
N LYS A 137 18.82 7.76 30.75
CA LYS A 137 19.92 8.60 31.24
C LYS A 137 20.46 9.55 30.17
N ALA A 138 19.87 9.58 28.97
CA ALA A 138 20.28 10.51 27.93
C ALA A 138 19.96 11.95 28.33
N GLU A 139 20.78 12.90 27.87
CA GLU A 139 20.66 14.32 28.21
C GLU A 139 19.38 14.95 27.64
N GLU A 140 18.81 14.33 26.62
CA GLU A 140 17.50 14.66 26.07
C GLU A 140 16.34 14.46 27.05
N TRP A 141 16.54 13.72 28.15
CA TRP A 141 15.53 13.56 29.19
C TRP A 141 15.80 14.54 30.34
N ASN A 142 14.80 15.33 30.71
CA ASN A 142 14.89 16.23 31.85
C ASN A 142 14.79 15.48 33.19
N LYS A 143 14.96 16.20 34.30
CA LYS A 143 14.90 15.61 35.66
C LYS A 143 13.54 15.00 36.02
N ASN A 144 12.47 15.39 35.32
CA ASN A 144 11.12 14.86 35.48
C ASN A 144 10.84 13.66 34.56
N GLY A 145 11.79 13.27 33.70
CA GLY A 145 11.64 12.21 32.72
C GLY A 145 10.85 12.60 31.46
N GLU A 146 10.77 13.90 31.17
CA GLU A 146 10.16 14.45 29.94
C GLU A 146 11.26 14.80 28.93
N ALA A 147 10.95 14.69 27.64
CA ALA A 147 11.90 14.99 26.58
C ALA A 147 12.11 16.50 26.40
N ASN A 148 13.36 16.93 26.36
CA ASN A 148 13.77 18.30 26.05
C ASN A 148 13.69 18.63 24.55
N LYS A 149 13.55 17.61 23.69
CA LYS A 149 13.45 17.76 22.24
C LYS A 149 12.63 16.61 21.63
N SER A 150 12.06 16.82 20.45
CA SER A 150 11.42 15.75 19.67
C SER A 150 12.44 14.76 19.11
N ALA A 151 12.00 13.54 18.82
CA ALA A 151 12.79 12.46 18.22
C ALA A 151 13.15 12.68 16.73
N THR A 152 12.98 13.89 16.22
CA THR A 152 13.13 14.27 14.81
C THR A 152 13.88 15.57 14.69
N ASP A 153 14.84 15.63 13.78
CA ASP A 153 15.54 16.87 13.42
C ASP A 153 15.02 17.34 12.05
N PHE A 154 14.25 18.43 12.06
CA PHE A 154 13.62 19.01 10.87
C PHE A 154 14.19 20.40 10.57
N PHE A 155 14.64 20.60 9.33
CA PHE A 155 15.20 21.86 8.84
C PHE A 155 14.22 22.52 7.86
N PRO A 156 13.48 23.57 8.26
CA PRO A 156 12.53 24.24 7.37
C PRO A 156 13.23 24.92 6.19
N LEU A 157 12.60 24.84 5.02
CA LEU A 157 13.03 25.51 3.77
C LEU A 157 12.10 26.65 3.38
N ASP A 158 10.93 26.76 4.02
CA ASP A 158 9.98 27.86 3.86
C ASP A 158 9.83 28.66 5.16
N SER A 159 9.33 29.88 5.04
CA SER A 159 9.14 30.79 6.18
C SER A 159 8.08 30.32 7.17
N GLU A 160 7.15 29.44 6.75
CA GLU A 160 6.08 28.91 7.59
C GLU A 160 6.46 27.55 8.21
N GLY A 161 7.64 27.00 7.87
CA GLY A 161 8.12 25.72 8.37
C GLY A 161 7.27 24.51 7.97
N LYS A 162 6.55 24.60 6.85
CA LYS A 162 5.69 23.54 6.31
C LYS A 162 6.46 22.55 5.44
N VAL A 163 7.52 22.98 4.78
CA VAL A 163 8.33 22.17 3.86
C VAL A 163 9.78 22.25 4.30
N GLY A 164 10.46 21.12 4.36
CA GLY A 164 11.83 21.10 4.84
C GLY A 164 12.53 19.78 4.64
N LEU A 165 13.73 19.68 5.23
CA LEU A 165 14.54 18.47 5.21
C LEU A 165 14.44 17.78 6.56
N LEU A 166 14.05 16.50 6.54
CA LEU A 166 14.08 15.62 7.70
C LEU A 166 15.42 14.89 7.74
N ASP A 167 16.14 15.01 8.85
CA ASP A 167 17.41 14.32 9.05
C ASP A 167 17.16 12.86 9.43
N LEU A 168 17.58 11.94 8.55
CA LEU A 168 17.49 10.52 8.77
C LEU A 168 18.88 9.87 8.69
N ARG A 169 19.94 10.53 9.15
CA ARG A 169 21.29 9.93 9.22
C ARG A 169 21.31 8.62 10.03
N LEU A 170 22.32 7.78 9.78
CA LEU A 170 22.40 6.35 10.19
C LEU A 170 22.11 6.02 11.67
N GLU A 171 22.28 6.99 12.58
CA GLU A 171 22.01 6.81 14.02
C GLU A 171 20.52 6.81 14.37
N VAL A 172 19.66 7.17 13.40
CA VAL A 172 18.22 7.26 13.55
C VAL A 172 17.56 5.98 13.04
N ALA A 173 17.01 5.18 13.95
CA ALA A 173 16.28 3.97 13.60
C ALA A 173 14.85 4.30 13.16
N VAL A 174 14.38 3.63 12.10
CA VAL A 174 13.05 3.85 11.52
C VAL A 174 12.27 2.53 11.52
N PHE A 175 11.04 2.54 12.03
CA PHE A 175 10.23 1.32 12.22
C PHE A 175 8.85 1.46 11.58
N ALA A 176 8.46 0.51 10.74
CA ALA A 176 7.14 0.50 10.10
C ALA A 176 6.05 0.13 11.11
N LEU A 177 5.20 1.10 11.47
CA LEU A 177 3.98 0.85 12.24
C LEU A 177 2.95 0.18 11.35
N ASP A 178 2.48 0.88 10.32
CA ASP A 178 1.54 0.35 9.34
C ASP A 178 2.24 0.09 8.00
N GLY A 179 1.78 -0.95 7.30
CA GLY A 179 2.40 -1.40 6.06
C GLY A 179 3.55 -2.37 6.22
N GLN A 180 3.66 -3.04 7.37
CA GLN A 180 4.70 -4.06 7.62
C GLN A 180 4.70 -5.19 6.58
N HIS A 181 3.54 -5.68 6.11
CA HIS A 181 3.54 -6.67 5.02
C HIS A 181 4.03 -6.08 3.69
N ARG A 182 3.84 -4.77 3.44
CA ARG A 182 4.35 -4.10 2.24
C ARG A 182 5.87 -3.97 2.30
N LEU A 183 6.40 -3.58 3.45
CA LEU A 183 7.84 -3.62 3.72
C LEU A 183 8.41 -5.01 3.47
N MET A 184 7.76 -6.06 4.01
CA MET A 184 8.17 -7.46 3.79
C MET A 184 8.17 -7.86 2.30
N GLY A 185 7.16 -7.44 1.52
CA GLY A 185 7.12 -7.66 0.07
C GLY A 185 8.24 -6.94 -0.69
N ILE A 186 8.55 -5.69 -0.30
CA ILE A 186 9.66 -4.90 -0.84
C ILE A 186 11.01 -5.56 -0.50
N GLN A 187 11.20 -6.03 0.74
CA GLN A 187 12.39 -6.79 1.14
C GLN A 187 12.54 -8.07 0.32
N GLY A 188 11.43 -8.78 0.05
CA GLY A 188 11.45 -9.94 -0.85
C GLY A 188 11.81 -9.57 -2.29
N LEU A 189 11.37 -8.41 -2.79
CA LEU A 189 11.78 -7.91 -4.10
C LEU A 189 13.28 -7.61 -4.14
N MET A 190 13.82 -6.96 -3.10
CA MET A 190 15.26 -6.70 -3.01
C MET A 190 16.08 -7.99 -2.90
N GLU A 191 15.59 -8.99 -2.17
CA GLU A 191 16.21 -10.31 -2.10
C GLU A 191 16.24 -10.99 -3.47
N LEU A 192 15.14 -10.93 -4.22
CA LEU A 192 15.06 -11.45 -5.59
C LEU A 192 16.04 -10.74 -6.54
N ILE A 193 16.11 -9.41 -6.48
CA ILE A 193 17.05 -8.61 -7.31
C ILE A 193 18.51 -8.94 -6.97
N LYS A 194 18.84 -9.08 -5.68
CA LYS A 194 20.22 -9.29 -5.21
C LYS A 194 20.71 -10.71 -5.43
N THR A 195 19.83 -11.71 -5.25
CA THR A 195 20.22 -13.13 -5.21
C THR A 195 19.73 -13.94 -6.42
N GLY A 196 18.82 -13.37 -7.20
CA GLY A 196 18.12 -14.08 -8.27
C GLY A 196 17.08 -15.08 -7.79
N ARG A 197 16.81 -15.14 -6.47
CA ARG A 197 15.94 -16.14 -5.85
C ARG A 197 15.08 -15.51 -4.76
N LEU A 198 13.85 -15.99 -4.63
CA LEU A 198 12.90 -15.61 -3.59
C LEU A 198 12.36 -16.87 -2.90
N PRO A 199 12.77 -17.13 -1.65
CA PRO A 199 12.20 -18.21 -0.86
C PRO A 199 10.69 -18.00 -0.64
N ARG A 200 9.94 -19.11 -0.65
CA ARG A 200 8.54 -19.12 -0.24
C ARG A 200 8.44 -19.54 1.21
N TYR A 201 7.63 -18.84 1.99
CA TYR A 201 7.46 -19.11 3.41
C TYR A 201 6.02 -19.45 3.78
N ASN A 202 5.85 -20.24 4.84
CA ASN A 202 4.58 -20.30 5.55
C ASN A 202 4.41 -19.07 6.47
N LYS A 203 3.32 -19.02 7.24
CA LYS A 203 3.04 -17.87 8.14
C LYS A 203 4.14 -17.62 9.18
N GLN A 204 4.87 -18.66 9.58
CA GLN A 204 5.92 -18.64 10.61
C GLN A 204 7.34 -18.54 10.02
N LYS A 205 7.49 -18.07 8.77
CA LYS A 205 8.80 -17.93 8.11
C LYS A 205 9.55 -19.25 7.91
N LYS A 206 8.86 -20.39 7.86
CA LYS A 206 9.49 -21.67 7.47
C LYS A 206 9.43 -21.83 5.96
N PRO A 207 10.55 -22.16 5.28
CA PRO A 207 10.57 -22.40 3.84
C PRO A 207 9.55 -23.46 3.43
N VAL A 208 8.80 -23.22 2.35
CA VAL A 208 7.80 -24.14 1.79
C VAL A 208 7.83 -24.13 0.27
N GLY A 209 7.84 -25.30 -0.35
CA GLY A 209 7.85 -25.42 -1.81
C GLY A 209 9.16 -24.93 -2.45
N ALA A 210 9.13 -24.76 -3.78
CA ALA A 210 10.25 -24.23 -4.54
C ALA A 210 10.37 -22.71 -4.40
N ALA A 211 11.60 -22.20 -4.40
CA ALA A 211 11.86 -20.77 -4.49
C ALA A 211 11.47 -20.28 -5.89
N ILE A 212 11.04 -19.02 -5.98
CA ILE A 212 10.82 -18.33 -7.26
C ILE A 212 12.18 -17.78 -7.71
N THR A 213 12.52 -17.99 -8.97
CA THR A 213 13.75 -17.50 -9.59
C THR A 213 13.47 -16.44 -10.64
N ILE A 214 14.48 -15.70 -11.04
CA ILE A 214 14.36 -14.77 -12.17
C ILE A 214 14.02 -15.53 -13.46
N ASP A 215 14.61 -16.71 -13.67
CA ASP A 215 14.31 -17.55 -14.84
C ASP A 215 12.81 -17.90 -14.91
N ASP A 216 12.19 -18.23 -13.77
CA ASP A 216 10.73 -18.46 -13.70
C ASP A 216 9.93 -17.20 -14.13
N LEU A 217 10.40 -16.00 -13.77
CA LEU A 217 9.76 -14.74 -14.15
C LEU A 217 9.97 -14.39 -15.63
N THR A 218 11.16 -14.65 -16.16
CA THR A 218 11.47 -14.48 -17.58
C THR A 218 10.59 -15.40 -18.43
N GLU A 219 10.46 -16.68 -18.05
CA GLU A 219 9.68 -17.66 -18.80
C GLU A 219 8.17 -17.39 -18.75
N ILE A 220 7.63 -17.08 -17.56
CA ILE A 220 6.18 -16.97 -17.35
C ILE A 220 5.65 -15.56 -17.63
N HIS A 221 6.44 -14.54 -17.31
CA HIS A 221 6.00 -13.14 -17.31
C HIS A 221 6.80 -12.25 -18.27
N HIS A 222 7.83 -12.78 -18.94
CA HIS A 222 8.70 -12.02 -19.85
C HIS A 222 9.38 -10.82 -19.18
N ILE A 223 9.73 -10.98 -17.89
CA ILE A 223 10.38 -9.94 -17.10
C ILE A 223 11.84 -10.27 -16.92
N GLU A 224 12.71 -9.37 -17.38
CA GLU A 224 14.16 -9.55 -17.32
C GLU A 224 14.78 -8.88 -16.09
N LEU A 225 15.96 -9.34 -15.66
CA LEU A 225 16.69 -8.76 -14.53
C LEU A 225 16.90 -7.23 -14.62
N PRO A 226 17.25 -6.64 -15.78
CA PRO A 226 17.39 -5.18 -15.89
C PRO A 226 16.08 -4.42 -15.65
N GLU A 227 14.92 -5.03 -15.90
CA GLU A 227 13.61 -4.44 -15.58
C GLU A 227 13.34 -4.51 -14.08
N LEU A 228 13.62 -5.65 -13.44
CA LEU A 228 13.51 -5.81 -11.99
C LEU A 228 14.41 -4.82 -11.23
N GLN A 229 15.64 -4.59 -11.71
CA GLN A 229 16.57 -3.64 -11.09
C GLN A 229 16.04 -2.21 -11.09
N LYS A 230 15.21 -1.81 -12.07
CA LYS A 230 14.59 -0.47 -12.08
C LYS A 230 13.60 -0.30 -10.93
N LEU A 231 12.93 -1.38 -10.51
CA LEU A 231 11.97 -1.35 -9.41
C LEU A 231 12.61 -0.92 -8.08
N ALA A 232 13.90 -1.17 -7.88
CA ALA A 232 14.63 -0.72 -6.69
C ALA A 232 14.59 0.82 -6.51
N TYR A 233 14.54 1.56 -7.63
CA TYR A 233 14.53 3.02 -7.67
C TYR A 233 13.13 3.63 -7.72
N GLU A 234 12.08 2.82 -7.84
CA GLU A 234 10.71 3.31 -7.76
C GLU A 234 10.43 3.89 -6.37
N GLN A 235 9.51 4.85 -6.32
CA GLN A 235 9.22 5.60 -5.11
C GLN A 235 7.92 5.17 -4.45
N ILE A 236 7.96 5.06 -3.12
CA ILE A 236 6.80 4.86 -2.26
C ILE A 236 6.62 6.06 -1.34
N GLY A 237 5.36 6.44 -1.10
CA GLY A 237 5.04 7.45 -0.08
C GLY A 237 5.36 6.92 1.32
N ILE A 238 5.84 7.81 2.18
CA ILE A 238 6.18 7.47 3.57
C ILE A 238 5.77 8.63 4.48
N GLU A 239 5.16 8.28 5.60
CA GLU A 239 4.77 9.21 6.65
C GLU A 239 5.54 8.86 7.93
N PHE A 240 6.31 9.82 8.43
CA PHE A 240 7.13 9.67 9.62
C PHE A 240 6.45 10.33 10.81
N ILE A 241 6.37 9.64 11.94
CA ILE A 241 6.01 10.22 13.23
C ILE A 241 7.18 10.11 14.22
N PRO A 242 7.42 11.10 15.07
CA PRO A 242 8.44 11.02 16.11
C PRO A 242 8.04 10.00 17.20
N ALA A 243 9.00 9.16 17.62
CA ALA A 243 8.81 8.25 18.74
C ALA A 243 8.42 8.98 20.02
N VAL A 244 8.98 10.17 20.23
CA VAL A 244 8.76 11.06 21.37
C VAL A 244 8.71 12.50 20.84
N VAL A 245 7.76 13.31 21.31
CA VAL A 245 7.79 14.77 21.07
C VAL A 245 8.28 15.52 22.31
N GLU A 246 8.80 16.73 22.11
CA GLU A 246 9.19 17.61 23.21
C GLU A 246 8.07 17.73 24.26
N GLY A 247 8.44 17.62 25.54
CA GLY A 247 7.52 17.64 26.68
C GLY A 247 6.83 16.31 27.00
N GLU A 248 6.98 15.27 26.18
CA GLU A 248 6.44 13.94 26.53
C GLU A 248 7.37 13.19 27.48
N THR A 249 6.78 12.50 28.46
CA THR A 249 7.41 11.36 29.13
C THR A 249 7.42 10.14 28.20
N ARG A 250 8.35 9.21 28.44
CA ARG A 250 8.41 7.93 27.70
C ARG A 250 7.07 7.15 27.74
N ALA A 251 6.33 7.23 28.85
CA ALA A 251 5.04 6.57 28.98
C ALA A 251 3.94 7.23 28.12
N GLN A 252 3.91 8.57 28.03
CA GLN A 252 3.00 9.30 27.16
C GLN A 252 3.31 9.02 25.69
N ALA A 253 4.59 9.07 25.31
CA ALA A 253 5.06 8.73 23.98
C ALA A 253 4.63 7.30 23.56
N ARG A 254 4.88 6.29 24.41
CA ARG A 254 4.44 4.90 24.17
C ARG A 254 2.92 4.83 23.94
N ARG A 255 2.12 5.54 24.73
CA ARG A 255 0.67 5.57 24.59
C ARG A 255 0.22 6.21 23.28
N ARG A 256 0.80 7.35 22.89
CA ARG A 256 0.50 8.06 21.64
C ARG A 256 0.79 7.19 20.43
N VAL A 257 2.02 6.67 20.32
CA VAL A 257 2.45 5.84 19.18
C VAL A 257 1.56 4.59 19.06
N ARG A 258 1.22 3.93 20.18
CA ARG A 258 0.29 2.79 20.17
C ARG A 258 -1.12 3.17 19.73
N SER A 259 -1.64 4.29 20.21
CA SER A 259 -2.98 4.77 19.83
C SER A 259 -3.05 5.09 18.34
N VAL A 260 -2.02 5.74 17.78
CA VAL A 260 -1.92 5.98 16.33
C VAL A 260 -1.95 4.66 15.57
N PHE A 261 -1.11 3.68 15.95
CA PHE A 261 -1.10 2.36 15.30
C PHE A 261 -2.46 1.65 15.36
N ALA A 262 -3.12 1.66 16.54
CA ALA A 262 -4.42 1.05 16.73
C ALA A 262 -5.50 1.71 15.87
N HIS A 263 -5.56 3.05 15.88
CA HIS A 263 -6.57 3.80 15.14
C HIS A 263 -6.43 3.60 13.63
N VAL A 264 -5.22 3.67 13.07
CA VAL A 264 -4.99 3.43 11.62
C VAL A 264 -5.49 2.04 11.20
N ASN A 265 -5.34 1.03 12.05
CA ASN A 265 -5.82 -0.31 11.75
C ASN A 265 -7.34 -0.49 11.90
N LEU A 266 -7.95 0.21 12.85
CA LEU A 266 -9.39 0.12 13.15
C LEU A 266 -10.23 0.95 12.17
N THR A 267 -9.72 2.06 11.67
CA THR A 267 -10.43 2.92 10.71
C THR A 267 -10.40 2.36 9.28
N ALA A 268 -9.49 1.44 8.98
CA ALA A 268 -9.43 0.76 7.69
C ALA A 268 -10.57 -0.26 7.51
N VAL A 269 -11.61 0.13 6.76
CA VAL A 269 -12.73 -0.76 6.41
C VAL A 269 -12.32 -1.66 5.24
N LYS A 270 -12.50 -2.97 5.38
CA LYS A 270 -12.33 -3.91 4.27
C LYS A 270 -13.54 -3.85 3.36
N LEU A 271 -13.32 -3.69 2.06
CA LEU A 271 -14.37 -3.85 1.06
C LEU A 271 -14.94 -5.27 1.09
N SER A 272 -16.25 -5.38 0.87
CA SER A 272 -16.91 -6.67 0.70
C SER A 272 -16.43 -7.36 -0.59
N LYS A 273 -16.66 -8.68 -0.71
CA LYS A 273 -16.33 -9.39 -1.95
C LYS A 273 -17.12 -8.87 -3.15
N GLY A 274 -18.37 -8.47 -2.96
CA GLY A 274 -19.19 -7.87 -4.03
C GLY A 274 -18.65 -6.52 -4.49
N GLN A 275 -18.23 -5.67 -3.54
CA GLN A 275 -17.59 -4.38 -3.84
C GLN A 275 -16.23 -4.56 -4.54
N LEU A 276 -15.44 -5.56 -4.14
CA LEU A 276 -14.22 -5.92 -4.85
C LEU A 276 -14.53 -6.40 -6.27
N ALA A 277 -15.51 -7.29 -6.45
CA ALA A 277 -15.93 -7.75 -7.77
C ALA A 277 -16.41 -6.60 -8.67
N LEU A 278 -17.01 -5.56 -8.09
CA LEU A 278 -17.44 -4.36 -8.81
C LEU A 278 -16.25 -3.55 -9.37
N LEU A 279 -15.17 -3.44 -8.59
CA LEU A 279 -14.00 -2.61 -8.91
C LEU A 279 -12.87 -3.37 -9.62
N ASN A 280 -12.90 -4.71 -9.61
CA ASN A 280 -11.80 -5.53 -10.08
C ASN A 280 -11.71 -5.56 -11.61
N GLU A 281 -10.73 -4.85 -12.15
CA GLU A 281 -10.44 -4.79 -13.59
C GLU A 281 -9.39 -5.83 -14.04
N ASP A 282 -8.96 -6.73 -13.16
CA ASP A 282 -7.96 -7.75 -13.46
C ASP A 282 -8.48 -9.18 -13.41
N ASP A 283 -9.54 -9.46 -12.65
CA ASP A 283 -10.18 -10.79 -12.59
C ASP A 283 -11.18 -10.94 -13.74
N GLY A 284 -10.82 -11.74 -14.75
CA GLY A 284 -11.67 -12.03 -15.91
C GLY A 284 -13.07 -12.54 -15.53
N PHE A 285 -13.18 -13.38 -14.50
CA PHE A 285 -14.47 -13.90 -14.06
C PHE A 285 -15.33 -12.80 -13.41
N ALA A 286 -14.72 -11.86 -12.69
CA ALA A 286 -15.40 -10.70 -12.15
C ALA A 286 -15.86 -9.75 -13.27
N ILE A 287 -15.02 -9.49 -14.27
CA ILE A 287 -15.35 -8.65 -15.43
C ILE A 287 -16.55 -9.23 -16.20
N VAL A 288 -16.51 -10.53 -16.51
CA VAL A 288 -17.61 -11.23 -17.19
C VAL A 288 -18.89 -11.18 -16.35
N ALA A 289 -18.80 -11.46 -15.05
CA ALA A 289 -19.97 -11.41 -14.15
C ALA A 289 -20.61 -10.01 -14.09
N ARG A 290 -19.79 -8.94 -14.05
CA ARG A 290 -20.29 -7.56 -14.12
C ARG A 290 -20.99 -7.28 -15.45
N LYS A 291 -20.38 -7.64 -16.58
CA LYS A 291 -20.98 -7.44 -17.91
C LYS A 291 -22.33 -8.16 -18.00
N ILE A 292 -22.45 -9.39 -17.52
CA ILE A 292 -23.73 -10.12 -17.49
C ILE A 292 -24.76 -9.47 -16.56
N ALA A 293 -24.36 -9.03 -15.37
CA ALA A 293 -25.26 -8.33 -14.44
C ALA A 293 -25.87 -7.06 -15.06
N ILE A 294 -25.10 -6.33 -15.87
CA ILE A 294 -25.51 -5.07 -16.50
C ILE A 294 -26.33 -5.31 -17.79
N TYR A 295 -25.93 -6.26 -18.62
CA TYR A 295 -26.47 -6.37 -19.98
C TYR A 295 -27.50 -7.48 -20.17
N HIS A 296 -27.42 -8.57 -19.41
CA HIS A 296 -28.32 -9.70 -19.62
C HIS A 296 -29.77 -9.36 -19.25
N HIS A 297 -30.71 -9.73 -20.11
CA HIS A 297 -32.07 -9.19 -20.10
C HIS A 297 -32.84 -9.49 -18.80
N ILE A 298 -32.57 -10.60 -18.12
CA ILE A 298 -33.25 -10.93 -16.85
C ILE A 298 -32.65 -10.13 -15.68
N LEU A 299 -31.36 -9.79 -15.71
CA LEU A 299 -30.61 -9.17 -14.61
C LEU A 299 -30.58 -7.65 -14.69
N LYS A 300 -30.42 -7.10 -15.91
CA LYS A 300 -30.25 -5.67 -16.15
C LYS A 300 -31.31 -4.81 -15.46
N GLU A 301 -30.93 -3.66 -14.93
CA GLU A 301 -31.90 -2.73 -14.35
C GLU A 301 -32.89 -2.24 -15.42
N ARG A 302 -34.15 -2.04 -15.00
CA ARG A 302 -35.24 -1.57 -15.85
C ARG A 302 -36.12 -0.63 -15.05
N ASP A 303 -36.56 0.44 -15.68
CA ASP A 303 -37.47 1.40 -15.05
C ASP A 303 -38.76 0.70 -14.58
N GLY A 304 -39.16 1.01 -13.35
CA GLY A 304 -40.36 0.42 -12.73
C GLY A 304 -40.21 -1.03 -12.25
N ARG A 305 -39.02 -1.63 -12.31
CA ARG A 305 -38.75 -2.98 -11.78
C ARG A 305 -37.77 -2.93 -10.60
N ASN A 306 -38.05 -3.71 -9.56
CA ASN A 306 -37.11 -3.86 -8.45
C ASN A 306 -35.75 -4.41 -8.94
N PRO A 307 -34.63 -4.00 -8.30
CA PRO A 307 -33.30 -4.52 -8.65
C PRO A 307 -33.23 -6.05 -8.56
N ARG A 308 -32.51 -6.67 -9.50
CA ARG A 308 -32.33 -8.13 -9.55
C ARG A 308 -30.98 -8.61 -9.05
N VAL A 309 -30.01 -7.71 -8.92
CA VAL A 309 -28.67 -8.03 -8.45
C VAL A 309 -28.38 -7.18 -7.21
N ASN A 310 -27.94 -7.83 -6.13
CA ASN A 310 -27.31 -7.15 -5.01
C ASN A 310 -25.82 -6.99 -5.29
N TRP A 311 -25.35 -5.75 -5.36
CA TRP A 311 -23.96 -5.42 -5.68
C TRP A 311 -23.02 -5.50 -4.47
N ASP A 312 -23.54 -5.28 -3.25
CA ASP A 312 -22.73 -5.10 -2.05
C ASP A 312 -22.60 -6.35 -1.19
N SER A 313 -23.72 -7.08 -0.99
CA SER A 313 -23.77 -8.23 -0.07
C SER A 313 -23.52 -9.55 -0.79
N ALA A 314 -22.88 -10.47 -0.08
CA ALA A 314 -22.73 -11.87 -0.48
C ALA A 314 -24.05 -12.66 -0.41
N THR A 315 -25.05 -12.14 0.31
CA THR A 315 -26.27 -12.88 0.68
C THR A 315 -27.54 -12.19 0.18
N VAL A 316 -28.52 -13.02 -0.17
CA VAL A 316 -29.88 -12.57 -0.49
C VAL A 316 -30.73 -12.72 0.76
N ALA A 317 -31.19 -11.60 1.32
CA ALA A 317 -32.07 -11.61 2.48
C ALA A 317 -33.48 -12.15 2.10
N ALA A 318 -34.17 -12.77 3.05
CA ALA A 318 -35.48 -13.41 2.81
C ALA A 318 -36.57 -12.46 2.28
N LYS A 319 -36.47 -11.15 2.59
CA LYS A 319 -37.38 -10.11 2.11
C LYS A 319 -36.85 -9.35 0.88
N SER A 320 -35.71 -9.76 0.34
CA SER A 320 -35.09 -9.08 -0.79
C SER A 320 -35.84 -9.38 -2.08
N THR A 321 -35.93 -8.39 -2.95
CA THR A 321 -36.48 -8.50 -4.30
C THR A 321 -35.42 -8.90 -5.34
N VAL A 322 -34.15 -8.94 -4.93
CA VAL A 322 -33.04 -9.35 -5.78
C VAL A 322 -33.08 -10.86 -6.02
N LEU A 323 -32.72 -11.26 -7.22
CA LEU A 323 -32.63 -12.65 -7.65
C LEU A 323 -31.30 -13.27 -7.21
N THR A 324 -30.21 -12.49 -7.26
CA THR A 324 -28.85 -12.95 -7.01
C THR A 324 -27.96 -11.83 -6.49
N THR A 325 -26.69 -12.12 -6.25
CA THR A 325 -25.65 -11.16 -5.87
C THR A 325 -24.55 -11.13 -6.91
N LEU A 326 -23.82 -10.01 -7.04
CA LEU A 326 -22.66 -9.96 -7.96
C LEU A 326 -21.61 -11.01 -7.59
N GLN A 327 -21.42 -11.28 -6.29
CA GLN A 327 -20.51 -12.33 -5.86
C GLN A 327 -20.95 -13.72 -6.36
N ALA A 328 -22.24 -14.04 -6.28
CA ALA A 328 -22.75 -15.30 -6.79
C ALA A 328 -22.57 -15.40 -8.33
N LEU A 329 -22.77 -14.30 -9.05
CA LEU A 329 -22.49 -14.23 -10.50
C LEU A 329 -21.02 -14.49 -10.81
N GLN A 330 -20.09 -13.93 -10.04
CA GLN A 330 -18.65 -14.18 -10.20
C GLN A 330 -18.29 -15.63 -9.88
N GLU A 331 -18.86 -16.22 -8.82
CA GLU A 331 -18.62 -17.64 -8.50
C GLU A 331 -19.19 -18.57 -9.57
N MET A 332 -20.32 -18.20 -10.18
CA MET A 332 -20.90 -18.92 -11.32
C MET A 332 -20.03 -18.79 -12.57
N SER A 333 -19.59 -17.57 -12.93
CA SER A 333 -18.72 -17.36 -14.09
C SER A 333 -17.40 -18.10 -13.92
N GLU A 334 -16.80 -18.09 -12.73
CA GLU A 334 -15.62 -18.88 -12.43
C GLU A 334 -15.87 -20.37 -12.63
N ARG A 335 -16.92 -20.95 -12.03
CA ARG A 335 -17.16 -22.40 -12.15
C ARG A 335 -17.43 -22.84 -13.58
N TYR A 336 -18.11 -22.00 -14.36
CA TYR A 336 -18.49 -22.30 -15.73
C TYR A 336 -17.33 -22.11 -16.71
N LEU A 337 -16.61 -20.99 -16.64
CA LEU A 337 -15.59 -20.61 -17.61
C LEU A 337 -14.18 -21.12 -17.28
N LYS A 338 -13.89 -21.45 -16.02
CA LYS A 338 -12.54 -21.89 -15.60
C LYS A 338 -11.97 -23.08 -16.36
N PRO A 339 -12.74 -24.11 -16.77
CA PRO A 339 -12.19 -25.19 -17.60
C PRO A 339 -11.58 -24.69 -18.92
N ARG A 340 -12.13 -23.61 -19.50
CA ARG A 340 -11.66 -23.00 -20.74
C ARG A 340 -10.60 -21.92 -20.51
N TYR A 341 -10.76 -21.13 -19.45
CA TYR A 341 -9.88 -20.02 -19.11
C TYR A 341 -9.22 -20.21 -17.73
N PRO A 342 -8.41 -21.26 -17.52
CA PRO A 342 -7.83 -21.55 -16.21
C PRO A 342 -6.83 -20.46 -15.75
N HIS A 343 -6.20 -19.74 -16.68
CA HIS A 343 -5.21 -18.69 -16.43
C HIS A 343 -5.80 -17.38 -15.90
N TRP A 344 -7.11 -17.17 -16.00
CA TRP A 344 -7.79 -16.00 -15.42
C TRP A 344 -7.74 -16.00 -13.89
N LYS A 345 -7.29 -17.09 -13.26
CA LYS A 345 -6.86 -17.09 -11.87
C LYS A 345 -5.39 -17.46 -11.75
N PRO A 346 -4.66 -16.78 -10.85
CA PRO A 346 -3.27 -17.12 -10.60
C PRO A 346 -3.17 -18.47 -9.92
N SER A 347 -2.15 -19.24 -10.30
CA SER A 347 -1.80 -20.52 -9.67
C SER A 347 -1.43 -20.35 -8.20
N ASP A 348 -0.81 -19.21 -7.85
CA ASP A 348 -0.42 -18.90 -6.49
C ASP A 348 -1.49 -18.13 -5.72
N ARG A 349 -1.83 -18.65 -4.54
CA ARG A 349 -2.82 -18.05 -3.65
C ARG A 349 -2.35 -16.69 -3.15
N GLY A 350 -3.19 -15.67 -3.32
CA GLY A 350 -2.94 -14.32 -2.83
C GLY A 350 -2.32 -13.38 -3.85
N LEU A 351 -1.99 -13.87 -5.06
CA LEU A 351 -1.71 -13.01 -6.20
C LEU A 351 -3.00 -12.36 -6.72
N ILE A 352 -2.84 -11.16 -7.26
CA ILE A 352 -3.89 -10.51 -8.05
C ILE A 352 -3.93 -11.21 -9.42
N PRO A 353 -5.10 -11.56 -10.00
CA PRO A 353 -5.19 -12.11 -11.35
C PRO A 353 -4.62 -11.18 -12.41
N MET A 354 -4.06 -11.68 -13.52
CA MET A 354 -3.69 -10.83 -14.67
C MET A 354 -4.96 -10.55 -15.47
N ARG A 355 -5.18 -9.28 -15.84
CA ARG A 355 -6.28 -8.93 -16.73
C ARG A 355 -6.14 -9.74 -18.03
N PRO A 356 -7.17 -10.50 -18.44
CA PRO A 356 -7.15 -11.17 -19.73
C PRO A 356 -7.24 -10.18 -20.89
N GLU A 357 -6.83 -10.62 -22.07
CA GLU A 357 -6.95 -9.83 -23.29
C GLU A 357 -8.43 -9.55 -23.62
N GLU A 358 -8.72 -8.40 -24.23
CA GLU A 358 -10.12 -8.00 -24.47
C GLU A 358 -10.85 -9.00 -25.37
N GLU A 359 -10.16 -9.63 -26.33
CA GLU A 359 -10.71 -10.69 -27.18
C GLU A 359 -11.17 -11.91 -26.35
N GLU A 360 -10.35 -12.37 -25.40
CA GLU A 360 -10.74 -13.47 -24.50
C GLU A 360 -11.92 -13.08 -23.61
N LEU A 361 -11.93 -11.84 -23.11
CA LEU A 361 -13.04 -11.33 -22.30
C LEU A 361 -14.34 -11.29 -23.10
N GLU A 362 -14.31 -10.84 -24.35
CA GLU A 362 -15.48 -10.82 -25.23
C GLU A 362 -16.02 -12.23 -25.48
N GLU A 363 -15.15 -13.22 -25.73
CA GLU A 363 -15.55 -14.62 -25.85
C GLU A 363 -16.19 -15.15 -24.57
N GLY A 364 -15.57 -14.93 -23.41
CA GLY A 364 -16.10 -15.39 -22.12
C GLY A 364 -17.43 -14.72 -21.76
N VAL A 365 -17.61 -13.44 -22.10
CA VAL A 365 -18.91 -12.76 -21.97
C VAL A 365 -19.95 -13.43 -22.84
N LYS A 366 -19.63 -13.71 -24.12
CA LYS A 366 -20.57 -14.33 -25.04
C LYS A 366 -21.01 -15.72 -24.56
N GLU A 367 -20.05 -16.55 -24.13
CA GLU A 367 -20.32 -17.90 -23.62
C GLU A 367 -21.16 -17.87 -22.34
N PHE A 368 -20.83 -16.98 -21.40
CA PHE A 368 -21.61 -16.85 -20.18
C PHE A 368 -22.99 -16.19 -20.41
N MET A 369 -23.11 -15.30 -21.40
CA MET A 369 -24.40 -14.75 -21.83
C MET A 369 -25.31 -15.86 -22.36
N GLU A 370 -24.79 -16.73 -23.22
CA GLU A 370 -25.54 -17.87 -23.77
C GLU A 370 -26.02 -18.81 -22.66
N PHE A 371 -25.16 -19.10 -21.67
CA PHE A 371 -25.56 -19.84 -20.47
C PHE A 371 -26.75 -19.20 -19.75
N TRP A 372 -26.73 -17.87 -19.58
CA TRP A 372 -27.84 -17.14 -18.96
C TRP A 372 -29.10 -17.06 -19.82
N ASP A 373 -28.97 -17.05 -21.15
CA ASP A 373 -30.10 -17.15 -22.08
C ASP A 373 -30.80 -18.52 -21.92
N TYR A 374 -30.03 -19.61 -21.79
CA TYR A 374 -30.60 -20.92 -21.48
C TYR A 374 -31.26 -20.96 -20.10
N LEU A 375 -30.66 -20.34 -19.07
CA LEU A 375 -31.30 -20.22 -17.76
C LEU A 375 -32.62 -19.44 -17.83
N ALA A 376 -32.67 -18.37 -18.63
CA ALA A 376 -33.87 -17.56 -18.82
C ALA A 376 -35.01 -18.34 -19.48
N SER A 377 -34.69 -19.38 -20.27
CA SER A 377 -35.69 -20.27 -20.88
C SER A 377 -36.38 -21.22 -19.88
N LEU A 378 -35.85 -21.37 -18.66
CA LEU A 378 -36.43 -22.27 -17.67
C LEU A 378 -37.79 -21.75 -17.16
N PRO A 379 -38.78 -22.63 -16.92
CA PRO A 379 -40.12 -22.22 -16.49
C PRO A 379 -40.17 -21.36 -15.23
N SER A 380 -39.20 -21.52 -14.32
CA SER A 380 -39.09 -20.71 -13.11
C SER A 380 -38.66 -19.27 -13.38
N TYR A 381 -37.85 -19.05 -14.43
CA TYR A 381 -37.34 -17.74 -14.80
C TYR A 381 -38.29 -16.98 -15.74
N LEU A 382 -39.08 -17.69 -16.55
CA LEU A 382 -40.13 -17.08 -17.38
C LEU A 382 -41.24 -16.39 -16.56
N ARG A 383 -41.36 -16.73 -15.27
CA ARG A 383 -42.33 -16.13 -14.35
C ARG A 383 -41.80 -14.89 -13.62
N LEU A 384 -40.54 -14.49 -13.84
CA LEU A 384 -39.87 -13.41 -13.10
C LEU A 384 -40.19 -12.01 -13.59
#